data_AF-A0A8E0IH12-F1
#
_entry.id   AF-A0A8E0IH12-F1
#
_cell.length_a   1.000
_cell.length_b   1.000
_cell.length_c   1.000
_cell.angle_alpha   90.00
_cell.angle_beta   90.00
_cell.angle_gamma   90.00
#
_symmetry.space_group_name_H-M   'P 1'
#
loop_
_entity.id
_entity.type
_entity.pdbx_description
1 polymer ?
#
loop_
_entity_poly.entity_id
_entity_poly.type
_entity_poly.pdbx_seq_one_letter_code
_entity_poly.pdbx_strand_id
1 'polypeptide(L)'
;MFYTYQQLIALRHEHDIVVHGAFTLLATVPGVMAYYRTLGTARWLVVANLTATIQPFHLPAPLKQVLITNLPGTPGETLAPYQTFAAVID
;
A
#
# COMPACT_ATOMS: atom_id res chain seq x y z
N MET A 1 -13.49 8.74 -6.99
CA MET A 1 -12.98 9.53 -5.85
C MET A 1 -13.76 9.27 -4.56
N PHE A 2 -15.09 9.50 -4.50
CA PHE A 2 -15.87 9.33 -3.26
C PHE A 2 -15.82 7.92 -2.65
N TYR A 3 -15.98 6.88 -3.47
CA TYR A 3 -15.98 5.48 -3.01
C TYR A 3 -14.66 5.03 -2.37
N THR A 4 -13.52 5.55 -2.82
CA THR A 4 -12.21 5.18 -2.27
C THR A 4 -12.07 5.63 -0.82
N TYR A 5 -12.55 6.83 -0.48
CA TYR A 5 -12.53 7.30 0.90
C TYR A 5 -13.48 6.52 1.80
N GLN A 6 -14.65 6.12 1.31
CA GLN A 6 -15.56 5.24 2.06
C GLN A 6 -14.89 3.90 2.36
N GLN A 7 -14.20 3.31 1.38
CA GLN A 7 -13.44 2.07 1.58
C GLN A 7 -12.33 2.25 2.60
N LEU A 8 -11.56 3.34 2.54
CA LEU A 8 -10.49 3.63 3.52
C LEU A 8 -11.04 3.80 4.94
N ILE A 9 -12.20 4.44 5.09
CA ILE A 9 -12.86 4.60 6.41
C ILE A 9 -13.32 3.24 6.94
N ALA A 10 -13.98 2.43 6.11
CA ALA A 10 -14.42 1.09 6.50
C ALA A 10 -13.21 0.23 6.91
N LEU A 11 -12.16 0.24 6.09
CA LEU A 11 -10.93 -0.52 6.32
C LEU A 11 -10.22 -0.09 7.61
N ARG A 12 -10.27 1.20 7.97
CA ARG A 12 -9.77 1.69 9.26
C ARG A 12 -10.58 1.17 10.46
N HIS A 13 -11.90 1.04 10.34
CA HIS A 13 -12.74 0.55 11.42
C HIS A 13 -12.72 -0.98 11.56
N GLU A 14 -12.55 -1.68 10.45
CA GLU A 14 -12.55 -3.15 10.40
C GLU A 14 -11.18 -3.75 10.75
N HIS A 15 -10.09 -2.96 10.62
CA HIS A 15 -8.73 -3.46 10.81
C HIS A 15 -7.90 -2.57 11.75
N ASP A 16 -7.72 -3.04 12.99
CA ASP A 16 -6.94 -2.37 14.03
C ASP A 16 -5.51 -2.02 13.62
N ILE A 17 -4.91 -2.80 12.70
CA ILE A 17 -3.55 -2.55 12.16
C ILE A 17 -3.42 -1.19 11.47
N VAL A 18 -4.52 -0.62 10.96
CA VAL A 18 -4.52 0.72 10.36
C VAL A 18 -4.27 1.79 11.42
N VAL A 19 -4.80 1.60 12.63
CA VAL A 19 -4.75 2.56 13.73
C VAL A 19 -3.57 2.30 14.65
N HIS A 20 -3.39 1.04 15.04
CA HIS A 20 -2.44 0.60 16.07
C HIS A 20 -1.18 -0.05 15.48
N GLY A 21 -1.14 -0.29 14.17
CA GLY A 21 0.02 -0.89 13.52
C GLY A 21 1.23 0.03 13.53
N ALA A 22 2.36 -0.50 13.98
CA ALA A 22 3.66 0.16 13.96
C ALA A 22 4.03 0.54 12.53
N PHE A 23 4.52 1.76 12.36
CA PHE A 23 4.95 2.31 11.08
C PHE A 23 6.43 2.04 10.85
N THR A 24 6.77 1.46 9.71
CA THR A 24 8.17 1.30 9.27
C THR A 24 8.33 1.79 7.83
N LEU A 25 9.08 2.86 7.63
CA LEU A 25 9.34 3.41 6.29
C LEU A 25 10.29 2.50 5.50
N LEU A 26 10.03 2.34 4.20
CA LEU A 26 10.90 1.61 3.28
C LEU A 26 11.69 2.57 2.40
N ALA A 27 12.96 2.24 2.19
CA ALA A 27 13.81 2.94 1.23
C ALA A 27 13.33 2.63 -0.20
N THR A 28 12.94 3.68 -0.92
CA THR A 28 12.45 3.60 -2.30
C THR A 28 13.04 4.76 -3.12
N VAL A 29 12.79 4.77 -4.42
CA VAL A 29 13.21 5.87 -5.29
C VAL A 29 12.49 7.18 -4.92
N PRO A 30 13.10 8.36 -5.18
CA PRO A 30 12.46 9.64 -4.92
C PRO A 30 11.06 9.72 -5.56
N GLY A 31 10.08 10.14 -4.77
CA GLY A 31 8.69 10.27 -5.22
C GLY A 31 7.85 9.00 -5.08
N VAL A 32 8.43 7.86 -4.72
CA VAL A 32 7.67 6.70 -4.22
C VAL A 32 7.67 6.74 -2.70
N MET A 33 6.51 6.50 -2.09
CA MET A 33 6.35 6.32 -0.66
C MET A 33 5.89 4.90 -0.41
N ALA A 34 6.70 4.12 0.31
CA ALA A 34 6.33 2.77 0.72
C ALA A 34 6.64 2.57 2.20
N TYR A 35 5.77 1.86 2.91
CA TYR A 35 5.93 1.58 4.33
C TYR A 35 5.17 0.33 4.75
N TYR A 36 5.59 -0.23 5.88
CA TYR A 36 4.84 -1.27 6.56
C TYR A 36 3.96 -0.73 7.66
N ARG A 37 2.80 -1.39 7.83
CA ARG A 37 2.06 -1.43 9.09
C ARG A 37 2.21 -2.83 9.67
N THR A 38 2.62 -2.93 10.93
CA THR A 38 2.76 -4.22 11.62
C THR A 38 2.00 -4.20 12.93
N LEU A 39 1.13 -5.19 13.16
CA LEU A 39 0.40 -5.38 14.42
C LEU A 39 0.37 -6.88 14.76
N GLY A 40 1.05 -7.26 15.84
CA GLY A 40 1.23 -8.68 16.18
C GLY A 40 1.96 -9.43 15.06
N THR A 41 1.32 -10.47 14.52
CA THR A 41 1.83 -11.25 13.38
C THR A 41 1.37 -10.72 12.02
N ALA A 42 0.45 -9.75 11.99
CA ALA A 42 -0.05 -9.18 10.74
C ALA A 42 0.90 -8.10 10.24
N ARG A 43 1.21 -8.15 8.94
CA ARG A 43 2.03 -7.15 8.26
C ARG A 43 1.41 -6.74 6.93
N TRP A 44 1.26 -5.44 6.74
CA TRP A 44 0.75 -4.84 5.52
C TRP A 44 1.80 -3.96 4.88
N LEU A 45 1.87 -4.02 3.56
CA LEU A 45 2.64 -3.12 2.71
C LEU A 45 1.69 -2.07 2.13
N VAL A 46 2.02 -0.80 2.31
CA VAL A 46 1.32 0.33 1.69
C VAL A 46 2.30 1.06 0.79
N VAL A 47 1.89 1.30 -0.46
CA VAL A 47 2.74 1.91 -1.50
C VAL A 47 1.95 2.99 -2.23
N ALA A 48 2.61 4.10 -2.51
CA ALA A 48 2.10 5.19 -3.32
C ALA A 48 3.19 5.78 -4.20
N ASN A 49 2.97 5.80 -5.51
CA ASN A 49 3.70 6.67 -6.41
C ASN A 49 3.13 8.08 -6.29
N LEU A 50 3.92 9.04 -5.83
CA LEU A 50 3.52 10.45 -5.66
C LEU A 50 3.91 11.32 -6.85
N THR A 51 4.22 10.71 -8.00
CA THR A 51 4.66 11.39 -9.20
C THR A 51 3.70 11.16 -10.37
N ALA A 52 3.74 12.06 -11.35
CA ALA A 52 3.00 11.95 -12.60
C ALA A 52 3.69 11.03 -13.64
N THR A 53 4.75 10.33 -13.26
CA THR A 53 5.54 9.45 -14.14
C THR A 53 5.53 8.01 -13.64
N ILE A 54 5.87 7.06 -14.52
CA ILE A 54 6.08 5.67 -14.12
C ILE A 54 7.32 5.62 -13.22
N GLN A 55 7.23 4.88 -12.12
CA GLN A 55 8.35 4.65 -11.21
C GLN A 55 8.67 3.16 -11.10
N PRO A 56 9.95 2.76 -11.05
CA PRO A 56 10.30 1.39 -10.68
C PRO A 56 9.98 1.14 -9.22
N PHE A 57 9.57 -0.08 -8.89
CA PHE A 57 9.32 -0.48 -7.51
C PHE A 57 9.68 -1.94 -7.31
N HIS A 58 10.51 -2.23 -6.31
CA HIS A 58 10.84 -3.60 -5.97
C HIS A 58 9.91 -4.10 -4.87
N LEU A 59 9.18 -5.19 -5.13
CA LEU A 59 8.33 -5.79 -4.11
C LEU A 59 9.20 -6.48 -3.05
N PRO A 60 9.17 -6.02 -1.79
CA PRO A 60 10.03 -6.58 -0.75
C PRO A 60 9.57 -7.96 -0.27
N ALA A 61 8.32 -8.33 -0.56
CA ALA A 61 7.71 -9.61 -0.23
C ALA A 61 6.56 -9.91 -1.21
N PRO A 62 6.21 -11.19 -1.43
CA PRO A 62 5.04 -11.54 -2.23
C PRO A 62 3.76 -11.01 -1.59
N LEU A 63 2.87 -10.46 -2.42
CA LEU A 63 1.56 -9.97 -1.99
C LEU A 63 0.61 -11.17 -1.82
N LYS A 64 0.07 -11.37 -0.62
CA LYS A 64 -0.93 -12.41 -0.35
C LYS A 64 -2.33 -11.97 -0.78
N GLN A 65 -2.68 -10.72 -0.45
CA GLN A 65 -3.99 -10.16 -0.72
C GLN A 65 -3.88 -8.64 -0.90
N VAL A 66 -4.41 -8.12 -2.00
CA VAL A 66 -4.59 -6.67 -2.18
C VAL A 66 -5.86 -6.24 -1.47
N LEU A 67 -5.75 -5.28 -0.57
CA LEU A 67 -6.85 -4.78 0.25
C LEU A 67 -7.57 -3.61 -0.43
N ILE A 68 -6.77 -2.69 -0.99
CA ILE A 68 -7.27 -1.55 -1.76
C ILE A 68 -6.23 -1.17 -2.81
N THR A 69 -6.70 -0.78 -3.99
CA THR A 69 -5.89 -0.25 -5.09
C THR A 69 -6.71 0.78 -5.86
N ASN A 70 -6.06 1.80 -6.41
CA ASN A 70 -6.72 2.79 -7.26
C ASN A 70 -6.71 2.42 -8.75
N LEU A 71 -5.94 1.40 -9.15
CA LEU A 71 -5.86 0.90 -10.52
C LEU A 71 -6.20 -0.60 -10.58
N PRO A 72 -6.79 -1.07 -11.69
CA PRO A 72 -7.08 -2.48 -11.88
C PRO A 72 -5.80 -3.31 -12.05
N GLY A 73 -5.87 -4.59 -11.67
CA GLY A 73 -4.76 -5.54 -11.77
C GLY A 73 -3.95 -5.67 -10.49
N THR A 74 -3.05 -6.66 -10.49
CA THR A 74 -2.13 -6.91 -9.37
C THR A 74 -0.95 -5.96 -9.48
N PRO A 75 -0.57 -5.24 -8.41
CA PRO A 75 0.63 -4.41 -8.42
C PRO A 75 1.87 -5.24 -8.77
N GLY A 76 2.70 -4.72 -9.66
CA GLY A 76 3.94 -5.38 -10.11
C GLY A 76 5.19 -4.61 -9.70
N GLU A 77 6.28 -4.87 -10.41
CA GLU A 77 7.59 -4.22 -10.20
C GLU A 77 7.65 -2.77 -10.76
N THR A 78 6.54 -2.25 -11.26
CA THR A 78 6.41 -0.88 -11.77
C THR A 78 5.13 -0.25 -11.28
N LEU A 79 5.22 1.05 -10.96
CA LEU A 79 4.09 1.86 -10.51
C LEU A 79 3.73 2.86 -11.58
N ALA A 80 2.49 2.81 -12.07
CA ALA A 80 1.92 3.83 -12.93
C ALA A 80 1.83 5.19 -12.19
N PRO A 81 1.69 6.32 -12.92
CA PRO A 81 1.48 7.63 -12.31
C PRO A 81 0.38 7.61 -11.26
N TYR A 82 0.69 8.11 -10.07
CA TYR A 82 -0.25 8.12 -8.93
C TYR A 82 -0.81 6.76 -8.51
N GLN A 83 -0.20 5.63 -8.91
CA GLN A 83 -0.65 4.31 -8.47
C GLN A 83 -0.43 4.14 -6.97
N THR A 84 -1.46 3.66 -6.28
CA THR A 84 -1.45 3.41 -4.84
C THR A 84 -2.13 2.10 -4.52
N PHE A 85 -1.56 1.33 -3.60
CA PHE A 85 -2.20 0.13 -3.07
C PHE A 85 -1.81 -0.14 -1.62
N ALA A 86 -2.64 -0.90 -0.92
CA ALA A 86 -2.28 -1.58 0.32
C ALA A 86 -2.56 -3.08 0.18
N ALA A 87 -1.64 -3.90 0.70
CA ALA A 87 -1.72 -5.35 0.58
C ALA A 87 -1.16 -6.05 1.83
N VAL A 88 -1.70 -7.22 2.13
CA VAL A 88 -1.15 -8.15 3.13
C VAL A 88 0.07 -8.84 2.53
N ILE A 89 1.15 -8.91 3.31
CA ILE A 89 2.38 -9.63 2.95
C ILE A 89 2.67 -10.70 4.00
N ASP A 90 3.46 -11.70 3.60
CA ASP A 90 4.02 -12.73 4.49
C ASP A 90 5.09 -12.18 5.44
#